data_AF-A0A5M6ZJ96-F1
#
_entry.id   AF-A0A5M6ZJ96-F1
#
_cell.length_a   1.000
_cell.length_b   1.000
_cell.length_c   1.000
_cell.angle_alpha   90.00
_cell.angle_beta   90.00
_cell.angle_gamma   90.00
#
_symmetry.space_group_name_H-M   'P 1'
#
loop_
_entity.id
_entity.type
_entity.pdbx_description
1 polymer ?
#
loop_
_entity_poly.entity_id
_entity_poly.type
_entity_poly.pdbx_seq_one_letter_code
_entity_poly.pdbx_strand_id
1 'polypeptide(L)'
;MLAIIAALAVQTGGSDTLVTLCNETPARAAFSVVRPGDDGAEIQRGWFTVEPGACLEGNIGLGRAGQAQVHARSGSFVWPAQGGAALCVPAGSHDGPVTHPPCAQTWREAQFALVTTGWRENRHHVRYEINCRDLPGDDAALCLEGRAGPDGHAARLRELTVCNRSSASLRAAVAGETQARSGQNVTGWQNVAPGECMSVWRQFPYGPELYLRVEHEADDMMAAGESAYVCMPEGWTARAHGVGRGECPEAGHVPVRFQIVRFRDGVDRLRLDLGP
;
A
#
# COMPACT_ATOMS: atom_id res chain seq x y z
N MET A 1 8.38 -16.21 -70.15
CA MET A 1 7.26 -16.48 -69.22
C MET A 1 7.75 -16.05 -67.83
N LEU A 2 7.56 -14.78 -67.47
CA LEU A 2 8.00 -14.23 -66.18
C LEU A 2 6.89 -14.49 -65.14
N ALA A 3 7.21 -15.26 -64.08
CA ALA A 3 6.34 -15.41 -62.93
C ALA A 3 6.59 -14.26 -61.95
N ILE A 4 5.62 -13.37 -61.81
CA ILE A 4 5.60 -12.33 -60.79
C ILE A 4 5.13 -12.99 -59.49
N ILE A 5 6.04 -13.19 -58.54
CA ILE A 5 5.69 -13.59 -57.17
C ILE A 5 5.20 -12.34 -56.45
N ALA A 6 3.88 -12.23 -56.29
CA ALA A 6 3.28 -11.22 -55.42
C ALA A 6 3.54 -11.63 -53.96
N ALA A 7 4.54 -11.00 -53.32
CA ALA A 7 4.70 -11.08 -51.88
C ALA A 7 3.51 -10.36 -51.22
N LEU A 8 2.56 -11.13 -50.69
CA LEU A 8 1.56 -10.62 -49.75
C LEU A 8 2.30 -10.17 -48.49
N ALA A 9 2.61 -8.89 -48.41
CA ALA A 9 2.97 -8.25 -47.16
C ALA A 9 1.75 -8.37 -46.23
N VAL A 10 1.78 -9.32 -45.29
CA VAL A 10 0.85 -9.33 -44.17
C VAL A 10 1.11 -8.04 -43.42
N GLN A 11 0.26 -7.04 -43.62
CA GLN A 11 0.25 -5.87 -42.76
C GLN A 11 -0.12 -6.38 -41.37
N THR A 12 0.87 -6.50 -40.50
CA THR A 12 0.66 -6.63 -39.05
C THR A 12 0.21 -5.27 -38.54
N GLY A 13 -0.93 -4.78 -39.03
CA GLY A 13 -1.58 -3.61 -38.45
C GLY A 13 -1.97 -3.94 -37.02
N GLY A 14 -1.78 -2.98 -36.12
CA GLY A 14 -2.28 -3.11 -34.75
C GLY A 14 -3.78 -3.43 -34.78
N SER A 15 -4.23 -4.29 -33.88
CA SER A 15 -5.65 -4.51 -33.65
C SER A 15 -6.05 -3.82 -32.34
N ASP A 16 -7.31 -3.43 -32.23
CA ASP A 16 -7.84 -2.85 -31.00
C ASP A 16 -7.60 -3.80 -29.82
N THR A 17 -7.20 -3.23 -28.69
CA THR A 17 -7.11 -3.95 -27.43
C THR A 17 -8.16 -3.47 -26.48
N LEU A 18 -8.97 -4.43 -26.04
CA LEU A 18 -9.91 -4.25 -24.96
C LEU A 18 -9.28 -4.66 -23.64
N VAL A 19 -9.61 -3.95 -22.58
CA VAL A 19 -9.26 -4.28 -21.21
C VAL A 19 -10.51 -4.62 -20.43
N THR A 20 -10.41 -5.61 -19.55
CA THR A 20 -11.36 -5.89 -18.47
C THR A 20 -10.58 -5.86 -17.16
N LEU A 21 -10.79 -4.81 -16.37
CA LEU A 21 -10.07 -4.54 -15.12
C LEU A 21 -11.06 -4.64 -13.96
N CYS A 22 -10.90 -5.65 -13.11
CA CYS A 22 -11.83 -5.95 -12.02
C CYS A 22 -11.22 -5.63 -10.66
N ASN A 23 -11.98 -4.93 -9.82
CA ASN A 23 -11.59 -4.55 -8.47
C ASN A 23 -12.46 -5.29 -7.45
N GLU A 24 -11.93 -6.34 -6.84
CA GLU A 24 -12.62 -7.07 -5.77
C GLU A 24 -12.30 -6.53 -4.35
N THR A 25 -11.62 -5.39 -4.26
CA THR A 25 -11.26 -4.78 -2.98
C THR A 25 -12.40 -3.90 -2.43
N PRO A 26 -12.44 -3.61 -1.12
CA PRO A 26 -13.46 -2.76 -0.51
C PRO A 26 -13.37 -1.26 -0.89
N ALA A 27 -12.30 -0.83 -1.54
CA ALA A 27 -12.05 0.57 -1.88
C ALA A 27 -11.76 0.74 -3.38
N ARG A 28 -11.92 1.96 -3.89
CA ARG A 28 -11.63 2.28 -5.29
C ARG A 28 -10.18 1.94 -5.62
N ALA A 29 -9.92 1.41 -6.81
CA ALA A 29 -8.57 1.13 -7.26
C ALA A 29 -8.27 1.84 -8.59
N ALA A 30 -7.01 2.24 -8.78
CA ALA A 30 -6.51 2.79 -10.02
C ALA A 30 -5.61 1.76 -10.72
N PHE A 31 -5.87 1.49 -11.99
CA PHE A 31 -5.14 0.53 -12.81
C PHE A 31 -4.38 1.25 -13.92
N SER A 32 -3.15 0.82 -14.19
CA SER A 32 -2.34 1.28 -15.31
C SER A 32 -1.99 0.06 -16.17
N VAL A 33 -2.14 0.20 -17.49
CA VAL A 33 -1.83 -0.87 -18.44
C VAL A 33 -0.68 -0.42 -19.33
N VAL A 34 0.39 -1.19 -19.40
CA VAL A 34 1.51 -0.98 -20.31
C VAL A 34 1.44 -2.03 -21.41
N ARG A 35 1.72 -1.64 -22.65
CA ARG A 35 1.74 -2.56 -23.78
C ARG A 35 2.67 -2.05 -24.89
N PRO A 36 3.11 -2.93 -25.80
CA PRO A 36 3.77 -2.50 -27.02
C PRO A 36 2.81 -1.73 -27.93
N GLY A 37 3.27 -0.56 -28.39
CA GLY A 37 2.65 0.23 -29.46
C GLY A 37 2.94 -0.35 -30.84
N ASP A 38 2.49 0.36 -31.88
CA ASP A 38 2.65 -0.07 -33.28
C ASP A 38 4.12 -0.06 -33.73
N ASP A 39 4.95 0.80 -33.16
CA ASP A 39 6.41 0.86 -33.37
C ASP A 39 7.19 -0.13 -32.48
N GLY A 40 6.50 -0.85 -31.59
CA GLY A 40 7.08 -1.77 -30.63
C GLY A 40 7.55 -1.12 -29.33
N ALA A 41 7.48 0.21 -29.20
CA ALA A 41 7.80 0.89 -27.95
C ALA A 41 6.73 0.61 -26.88
N GLU A 42 7.13 0.45 -25.63
CA GLU A 42 6.17 0.27 -24.54
C GLU A 42 5.50 1.60 -24.18
N ILE A 43 4.17 1.58 -24.20
CA ILE A 43 3.32 2.74 -23.93
C ILE A 43 2.40 2.39 -22.77
N GLN A 44 2.42 3.26 -21.77
CA GLN A 44 1.45 3.29 -20.69
C GLN A 44 0.12 3.85 -21.20
N ARG A 45 -0.96 3.20 -20.80
CA ARG A 45 -2.35 3.57 -21.06
C ARG A 45 -3.07 3.76 -19.74
N GLY A 46 -3.47 5.00 -19.50
CA GLY A 46 -4.33 5.49 -18.44
C GLY A 46 -3.94 5.20 -16.99
N TRP A 47 -4.65 5.88 -16.10
CA TRP A 47 -4.96 5.40 -14.76
C TRP A 47 -6.48 5.20 -14.67
N PHE A 48 -6.93 3.98 -14.99
CA PHE A 48 -8.35 3.63 -15.00
C PHE A 48 -8.82 3.43 -13.57
N THR A 49 -9.82 4.22 -13.18
CA THR A 49 -10.44 4.10 -11.86
C THR A 49 -11.57 3.08 -11.90
N VAL A 50 -11.55 2.11 -11.00
CA VAL A 50 -12.56 1.06 -10.88
C VAL A 50 -13.13 1.05 -9.46
N GLU A 51 -14.44 1.16 -9.35
CA GLU A 51 -15.18 1.14 -8.08
C GLU A 51 -15.09 -0.24 -7.38
N PRO A 52 -15.29 -0.31 -6.06
CA PRO A 52 -15.34 -1.57 -5.31
C PRO A 52 -16.36 -2.56 -5.90
N GLY A 53 -15.95 -3.81 -6.11
CA GLY A 53 -16.80 -4.89 -6.63
C GLY A 53 -17.20 -4.73 -8.11
N ALA A 54 -16.58 -3.80 -8.84
CA ALA A 54 -16.90 -3.55 -10.25
C ALA A 54 -15.78 -4.02 -11.18
N CYS A 55 -16.13 -4.15 -12.47
CA CYS A 55 -15.19 -4.30 -13.56
C CYS A 55 -15.35 -3.14 -14.55
N LEU A 56 -14.23 -2.57 -14.99
CA LEU A 56 -14.20 -1.63 -16.10
C LEU A 56 -13.88 -2.39 -17.39
N GLU A 57 -14.68 -2.16 -18.41
CA GLU A 57 -14.41 -2.59 -19.78
C GLU A 57 -14.11 -1.37 -20.64
N GLY A 58 -13.02 -1.41 -21.40
CA GLY A 58 -12.60 -0.26 -22.21
C GLY A 58 -11.71 -0.63 -23.37
N ASN A 59 -11.69 0.22 -24.41
CA ASN A 59 -10.73 0.10 -25.51
C ASN A 59 -9.53 1.00 -25.20
N ILE A 60 -8.33 0.41 -25.20
CA ILE A 60 -7.06 1.12 -25.00
C ILE A 60 -6.30 1.36 -26.30
N GLY A 61 -6.98 1.27 -27.45
CA GLY A 61 -6.50 1.54 -28.79
C GLY A 61 -5.76 0.38 -29.45
N LEU A 62 -5.19 0.69 -30.62
CA LEU A 62 -4.42 -0.25 -31.41
C LEU A 62 -3.18 -0.73 -30.67
N GLY A 63 -2.79 -1.97 -30.97
CA GLY A 63 -1.41 -2.37 -30.85
C GLY A 63 -1.22 -3.86 -31.11
N ARG A 64 -0.10 -4.37 -30.64
CA ARG A 64 0.39 -5.70 -31.02
C ARG A 64 -0.08 -6.81 -30.08
N ALA A 65 -0.09 -8.02 -30.63
CA ALA A 65 -0.31 -9.27 -29.92
C ALA A 65 0.85 -9.59 -28.97
N GLY A 66 0.56 -10.39 -27.95
CA GLY A 66 1.57 -11.02 -27.10
C GLY A 66 1.25 -10.83 -25.64
N GLN A 67 1.68 -9.71 -25.07
CA GLN A 67 1.64 -9.46 -23.64
C GLN A 67 1.29 -7.99 -23.36
N ALA A 68 0.59 -7.77 -22.26
CA ALA A 68 0.43 -6.48 -21.62
C ALA A 68 1.00 -6.58 -20.20
N GLN A 69 1.29 -5.46 -19.58
CA GLN A 69 1.69 -5.40 -18.19
C GLN A 69 0.69 -4.55 -17.42
N VAL A 70 0.23 -5.01 -16.27
CA VAL A 70 -0.81 -4.31 -15.49
C VAL A 70 -0.33 -4.04 -14.08
N HIS A 71 -0.50 -2.79 -13.65
CA HIS A 71 -0.29 -2.35 -12.28
C HIS A 71 -1.62 -1.86 -11.74
N ALA A 72 -1.89 -2.10 -10.45
CA ALA A 72 -3.00 -1.48 -9.77
C ALA A 72 -2.58 -0.97 -8.39
N ARG A 73 -3.31 0.02 -7.88
CA ARG A 73 -3.11 0.56 -6.53
C ARG A 73 -4.39 1.10 -5.92
N SER A 74 -4.47 0.99 -4.60
CA SER A 74 -5.50 1.65 -3.78
C SER A 74 -4.86 2.11 -2.47
N GLY A 75 -4.74 3.42 -2.27
CA GLY A 75 -3.99 3.98 -1.16
C GLY A 75 -2.53 3.50 -1.17
N SER A 76 -2.12 2.81 -0.11
CA SER A 76 -0.80 2.19 0.05
C SER A 76 -0.71 0.76 -0.50
N PHE A 77 -1.83 0.13 -0.87
CA PHE A 77 -1.86 -1.21 -1.43
C PHE A 77 -1.56 -1.20 -2.93
N VAL A 78 -0.75 -2.15 -3.39
CA VAL A 78 -0.26 -2.24 -4.76
C VAL A 78 -0.35 -3.67 -5.27
N TRP A 79 -0.74 -3.82 -6.54
CA TRP A 79 -0.76 -5.07 -7.28
C TRP A 79 0.07 -4.97 -8.57
N PRO A 80 0.79 -6.04 -8.97
CA PRO A 80 0.92 -7.30 -8.25
C PRO A 80 1.63 -7.12 -6.91
N ALA A 81 1.19 -7.87 -5.90
CA ALA A 81 1.75 -7.75 -4.56
C ALA A 81 3.15 -8.36 -4.46
N GLN A 82 3.43 -9.34 -5.33
CA GLN A 82 4.72 -9.99 -5.48
C GLN A 82 4.98 -10.29 -6.95
N GLY A 83 6.26 -10.26 -7.33
CA GLY A 83 6.68 -10.44 -8.72
C GLY A 83 6.28 -9.27 -9.62
N GLY A 84 6.49 -9.45 -10.91
CA GLY A 84 6.31 -8.41 -11.91
C GLY A 84 7.62 -7.77 -12.37
N ALA A 85 7.52 -6.95 -13.41
CA ALA A 85 8.62 -6.15 -13.91
C ALA A 85 8.52 -4.75 -13.31
N ALA A 86 9.66 -4.24 -12.82
CA ALA A 86 9.80 -2.86 -12.43
C ALA A 86 9.86 -1.99 -13.69
N LEU A 87 8.92 -1.05 -13.81
CA LEU A 87 8.87 -0.08 -14.90
C LEU A 87 8.84 1.32 -14.33
N CYS A 88 9.49 2.25 -15.02
CA CYS A 88 9.40 3.66 -14.76
C CYS A 88 8.26 4.25 -15.58
N VAL A 89 7.34 4.93 -14.92
CA VAL A 89 6.24 5.66 -15.55
C VAL A 89 6.31 7.15 -15.23
N PRO A 90 5.93 8.06 -16.14
CA PRO A 90 5.91 9.49 -15.85
C PRO A 90 4.95 9.81 -14.69
N ALA A 91 5.42 10.54 -13.67
CA ALA A 91 4.63 10.75 -12.45
C ALA A 91 3.32 11.56 -12.67
N GLY A 92 3.25 12.35 -13.74
CA GLY A 92 2.12 13.21 -14.09
C GLY A 92 1.48 12.94 -15.45
N SER A 93 1.81 11.81 -16.09
CA SER A 93 1.13 11.41 -17.34
C SER A 93 0.21 10.22 -17.12
N HIS A 94 -0.93 10.25 -17.82
CA HIS A 94 -1.83 9.11 -17.93
C HIS A 94 -1.50 8.26 -19.16
N ASP A 95 -0.90 8.85 -20.19
CA ASP A 95 -0.50 8.15 -21.41
C ASP A 95 0.91 8.57 -21.80
N GLY A 96 1.82 7.62 -22.00
CA GLY A 96 3.20 7.98 -22.27
C GLY A 96 4.16 6.82 -22.42
N PRO A 97 5.41 7.11 -22.80
CA PRO A 97 6.45 6.10 -22.90
C PRO A 97 6.77 5.51 -21.53
N VAL A 98 7.23 4.27 -21.54
CA VAL A 98 7.70 3.55 -20.35
C VAL A 98 9.19 3.25 -20.52
N THR A 99 9.93 3.26 -19.41
CA THR A 99 11.33 2.83 -19.39
C THR A 99 11.56 1.82 -18.28
N HIS A 100 12.75 1.22 -18.24
CA HIS A 100 13.18 0.34 -17.14
C HIS A 100 14.03 1.11 -16.13
N PRO A 101 14.06 0.67 -14.86
CA PRO A 101 14.97 1.22 -13.86
C PRO A 101 16.43 1.23 -14.33
N PRO A 102 17.23 2.22 -13.91
CA PRO A 102 16.89 3.26 -12.93
C PRO A 102 16.00 4.38 -13.50
N CYS A 103 15.02 4.84 -12.70
CA CYS A 103 14.10 5.89 -13.11
C CYS A 103 14.73 7.29 -13.04
N ALA A 104 14.41 8.15 -14.01
CA ALA A 104 14.74 9.56 -13.95
C ALA A 104 13.96 10.25 -12.81
N GLN A 105 14.45 11.41 -12.33
CA GLN A 105 13.89 12.09 -11.14
C GLN A 105 12.39 12.43 -11.22
N THR A 106 11.85 12.63 -12.43
CA THR A 106 10.43 12.95 -12.66
C THR A 106 9.57 11.71 -12.93
N TRP A 107 10.17 10.54 -12.91
CA TRP A 107 9.53 9.25 -13.18
C TRP A 107 9.37 8.49 -11.87
N ARG A 108 8.34 7.66 -11.80
CA ARG A 108 8.04 6.81 -10.66
C ARG A 108 8.21 5.36 -11.06
N GLU A 109 8.97 4.62 -10.26
CA GLU A 109 9.01 3.17 -10.38
C GLU A 109 7.70 2.55 -9.89
N ALA A 110 7.17 1.58 -10.63
CA ALA A 110 6.03 0.77 -10.25
C ALA A 110 6.21 -0.67 -10.74
N GLN A 111 5.65 -1.63 -10.00
CA GLN A 111 5.67 -3.05 -10.37
C GLN A 111 4.48 -3.37 -11.25
N PHE A 112 4.71 -4.05 -12.38
CA PHE A 112 3.66 -4.47 -13.30
C PHE A 112 3.63 -5.99 -13.46
N ALA A 113 2.44 -6.57 -13.35
CA ALA A 113 2.19 -7.98 -13.63
C ALA A 113 2.19 -8.23 -15.12
N LEU A 114 2.88 -9.26 -15.59
CA LEU A 114 2.81 -9.69 -16.98
C LEU A 114 1.49 -10.44 -17.23
N VAL A 115 0.70 -9.97 -18.18
CA VAL A 115 -0.62 -10.50 -18.54
C VAL A 115 -0.62 -10.92 -20.00
N THR A 116 -0.98 -12.17 -20.27
CA THR A 116 -1.14 -12.66 -21.65
C THR A 116 -2.38 -12.04 -22.29
N THR A 117 -2.21 -11.52 -23.51
CA THR A 117 -3.34 -11.00 -24.29
C THR A 117 -4.11 -12.15 -24.94
N GLY A 118 -5.42 -12.26 -24.67
CA GLY A 118 -6.32 -13.13 -25.41
C GLY A 118 -6.66 -12.56 -26.78
N TRP A 119 -7.12 -13.40 -27.71
CA TRP A 119 -7.62 -12.99 -29.02
C TRP A 119 -9.06 -13.46 -29.21
N ARG A 120 -10.00 -12.54 -29.41
CA ARG A 120 -11.41 -12.85 -29.69
C ARG A 120 -12.07 -11.66 -30.39
N GLU A 121 -13.02 -11.95 -31.27
CA GLU A 121 -13.76 -10.92 -32.03
C GLU A 121 -12.83 -9.94 -32.77
N ASN A 122 -11.75 -10.46 -33.36
CA ASN A 122 -10.75 -9.67 -34.08
C ASN A 122 -10.07 -8.57 -33.25
N ARG A 123 -10.01 -8.74 -31.93
CA ARG A 123 -9.44 -7.81 -30.97
C ARG A 123 -8.59 -8.54 -29.94
N HIS A 124 -7.59 -7.84 -29.39
CA HIS A 124 -6.84 -8.31 -28.24
C HIS A 124 -7.62 -8.02 -26.95
N HIS A 125 -7.52 -8.90 -25.96
CA HIS A 125 -8.19 -8.74 -24.67
C HIS A 125 -7.21 -8.94 -23.54
N VAL A 126 -7.12 -7.96 -22.66
CA VAL A 126 -6.36 -8.02 -21.41
C VAL A 126 -7.36 -8.13 -20.28
N ARG A 127 -7.27 -9.17 -19.46
CA ARG A 127 -8.07 -9.30 -18.24
C ARG A 127 -7.16 -9.28 -17.03
N TYR A 128 -7.48 -8.44 -16.05
CA TYR A 128 -6.74 -8.39 -14.80
C TYR A 128 -7.70 -8.10 -13.65
N GLU A 129 -7.48 -8.77 -12.53
CA GLU A 129 -8.33 -8.74 -11.36
C GLU A 129 -7.45 -8.58 -10.13
N ILE A 130 -7.88 -7.77 -9.17
CA ILE A 130 -7.18 -7.60 -7.90
C ILE A 130 -8.09 -8.01 -6.75
N ASN A 131 -7.51 -8.73 -5.81
CA ASN A 131 -8.15 -9.07 -4.55
C ASN A 131 -7.22 -8.74 -3.38
N CYS A 132 -7.79 -8.35 -2.24
CA CYS A 132 -7.01 -8.15 -1.01
C CYS A 132 -6.27 -9.41 -0.58
N ARG A 133 -6.81 -10.61 -0.89
CA ARG A 133 -6.18 -11.91 -0.58
C ARG A 133 -4.89 -12.16 -1.34
N ASP A 134 -4.63 -11.41 -2.41
CA ASP A 134 -3.38 -11.51 -3.18
C ASP A 134 -2.22 -10.80 -2.47
N LEU A 135 -2.52 -9.96 -1.46
CA LEU A 135 -1.51 -9.23 -0.70
C LEU A 135 -0.85 -10.14 0.35
N PRO A 136 0.46 -9.94 0.65
CA PRO A 136 1.17 -10.77 1.61
C PRO A 136 0.85 -10.45 3.06
N GLY A 137 0.86 -11.50 3.91
CA GLY A 137 0.85 -11.36 5.37
C GLY A 137 -0.31 -10.50 5.87
N ASP A 138 0.00 -9.54 6.75
CA ASP A 138 -0.99 -8.67 7.37
C ASP A 138 -1.67 -7.70 6.38
N ASP A 139 -1.10 -7.48 5.18
CA ASP A 139 -1.69 -6.58 4.18
C ASP A 139 -3.04 -7.08 3.66
N ALA A 140 -3.24 -8.40 3.58
CA ALA A 140 -4.52 -8.94 3.17
C ALA A 140 -5.64 -8.57 4.16
N ALA A 141 -5.36 -8.72 5.46
CA ALA A 141 -6.31 -8.36 6.52
C ALA A 141 -6.53 -6.84 6.56
N LEU A 142 -5.46 -6.04 6.49
CA LEU A 142 -5.55 -4.58 6.49
C LEU A 142 -6.30 -4.05 5.26
N CYS A 143 -6.14 -4.66 4.09
CA CYS A 143 -6.89 -4.29 2.89
C CYS A 143 -8.38 -4.59 3.03
N LEU A 144 -8.74 -5.74 3.61
CA LEU A 144 -10.13 -6.12 3.86
C LEU A 144 -10.81 -5.26 4.92
N GLU A 145 -10.10 -4.88 5.98
CA GLU A 145 -10.59 -4.03 7.07
C GLU A 145 -10.54 -2.54 6.71
N GLY A 146 -9.72 -2.18 5.73
CA GLY A 146 -9.49 -0.81 5.30
C GLY A 146 -10.76 -0.15 4.79
N ARG A 147 -10.99 1.08 5.24
CA ARG A 147 -12.07 1.92 4.70
C ARG A 147 -11.57 2.77 3.55
N ALA A 148 -12.49 3.21 2.71
CA ALA A 148 -12.19 4.25 1.74
C ALA A 148 -11.86 5.57 2.45
N GLY A 149 -10.80 6.23 2.01
CA GLY A 149 -10.50 7.62 2.33
C GLY A 149 -11.42 8.59 1.58
N PRO A 150 -11.20 9.91 1.76
CA PRO A 150 -12.05 10.94 1.13
C PRO A 150 -12.10 10.91 -0.39
N ASP A 151 -11.08 10.33 -1.05
CA ASP A 151 -10.97 10.17 -2.50
C ASP A 151 -11.57 8.84 -3.03
N GLY A 152 -12.14 8.03 -2.15
CA GLY A 152 -12.70 6.72 -2.45
C GLY A 152 -11.68 5.58 -2.48
N HIS A 153 -10.37 5.88 -2.57
CA HIS A 153 -9.31 4.88 -2.49
C HIS A 153 -9.11 4.39 -1.06
N ALA A 154 -8.39 3.29 -0.84
CA ALA A 154 -8.11 2.81 0.51
C ALA A 154 -7.46 3.93 1.32
N ALA A 155 -7.92 4.11 2.56
CA ALA A 155 -7.37 5.07 3.48
C ALA A 155 -5.86 4.88 3.63
N ARG A 156 -5.16 5.96 3.98
CA ARG A 156 -3.71 5.89 4.15
C ARG A 156 -3.34 4.98 5.30
N LEU A 157 -2.66 3.89 4.99
CA LEU A 157 -2.10 3.01 5.98
C LEU A 157 -0.88 3.70 6.58
N ARG A 158 -0.88 3.89 7.89
CA ARG A 158 0.25 4.50 8.58
C ARG A 158 1.06 3.45 9.30
N GLU A 159 2.35 3.71 9.42
CA GLU A 159 3.31 2.80 10.01
C GLU A 159 4.28 3.55 10.94
N LEU A 160 4.45 3.01 12.15
CA LEU A 160 5.45 3.47 13.10
C LEU A 160 6.53 2.40 13.26
N THR A 161 7.75 2.74 12.84
CA THR A 161 8.95 1.94 13.03
C THR A 161 9.76 2.49 14.21
N VAL A 162 10.10 1.62 15.15
CA VAL A 162 11.03 1.92 16.24
C VAL A 162 12.34 1.21 15.96
N CYS A 163 13.44 1.95 16.04
CA CYS A 163 14.80 1.47 15.85
C CYS A 163 15.59 1.59 17.14
N ASN A 164 15.99 0.46 17.70
CA ASN A 164 16.75 0.40 18.93
C ASN A 164 18.24 0.62 18.64
N ARG A 165 18.77 1.77 19.05
CA ARG A 165 20.18 2.14 18.95
C ARG A 165 20.96 1.86 20.23
N SER A 166 20.27 1.48 21.31
CA SER A 166 20.91 1.12 22.56
C SER A 166 21.54 -0.28 22.50
N SER A 167 22.33 -0.61 23.52
CA SER A 167 22.97 -1.92 23.68
C SER A 167 22.06 -2.97 24.33
N ALA A 168 20.89 -2.60 24.84
CA ALA A 168 19.97 -3.50 25.52
C ALA A 168 18.59 -3.50 24.85
N SER A 169 17.80 -4.54 25.14
CA SER A 169 16.49 -4.72 24.52
C SER A 169 15.51 -3.64 24.97
N LEU A 170 14.68 -3.18 24.04
CA LEU A 170 13.56 -2.29 24.31
C LEU A 170 12.25 -3.04 24.19
N ARG A 171 11.25 -2.63 24.96
CA ARG A 171 9.86 -3.06 24.80
C ARG A 171 9.02 -1.86 24.37
N ALA A 172 8.26 -1.99 23.30
CA ALA A 172 7.42 -0.93 22.78
C ALA A 172 5.94 -1.32 22.81
N ALA A 173 5.11 -0.36 23.16
CA ALA A 173 3.66 -0.43 23.14
C ALA A 173 3.11 0.83 22.48
N VAL A 174 2.15 0.67 21.57
CA VAL A 174 1.51 1.76 20.87
C VAL A 174 0.03 1.76 21.16
N ALA A 175 -0.50 2.87 21.64
CA ALA A 175 -1.94 3.12 21.69
C ALA A 175 -2.33 4.05 20.54
N GLY A 176 -3.46 3.75 19.91
CA GLY A 176 -4.04 4.60 18.87
C GLY A 176 -5.55 4.44 18.80
N GLU A 177 -6.23 5.52 18.46
CA GLU A 177 -7.66 5.47 18.17
C GLU A 177 -7.87 4.83 16.79
N THR A 178 -8.67 3.77 16.77
CA THR A 178 -9.05 3.11 15.53
C THR A 178 -10.50 3.45 15.21
N GLN A 179 -10.84 3.52 13.93
CA GLN A 179 -12.20 3.86 13.51
C GLN A 179 -13.28 2.86 13.95
N ALA A 180 -12.89 1.68 14.44
CA ALA A 180 -13.82 0.60 14.76
C ALA A 180 -14.45 0.72 16.16
N ARG A 181 -13.85 1.45 17.10
CA ARG A 181 -14.31 1.51 18.50
C ARG A 181 -13.97 2.86 19.13
N SER A 182 -14.87 3.39 19.96
CA SER A 182 -14.55 4.48 20.88
C SER A 182 -13.49 3.99 21.87
N GLY A 183 -12.38 4.70 22.00
CA GLY A 183 -11.28 4.33 22.91
C GLY A 183 -9.96 4.10 22.19
N GLN A 184 -8.92 3.76 22.97
CA GLN A 184 -7.58 3.51 22.45
C GLN A 184 -7.36 2.02 22.26
N ASN A 185 -6.95 1.56 21.09
CA ASN A 185 -6.44 0.20 20.95
C ASN A 185 -4.95 0.21 21.22
N VAL A 186 -4.52 -0.60 22.18
CA VAL A 186 -3.12 -0.67 22.59
C VAL A 186 -2.52 -1.99 22.11
N THR A 187 -1.45 -1.89 21.34
CA THR A 187 -0.66 -3.05 20.94
C THR A 187 -0.04 -3.67 22.18
N GLY A 188 -0.07 -4.99 22.33
CA GLY A 188 0.74 -5.67 23.35
C GLY A 188 2.22 -5.27 23.26
N TRP A 189 2.99 -5.56 24.32
CA TRP A 189 4.42 -5.28 24.33
C TRP A 189 5.15 -6.03 23.23
N GLN A 190 5.95 -5.30 22.46
CA GLN A 190 6.78 -5.84 21.39
C GLN A 190 8.25 -5.61 21.73
N ASN A 191 9.06 -6.67 21.64
CA ASN A 191 10.49 -6.58 21.93
C ASN A 191 11.24 -6.12 20.67
N VAL A 192 12.05 -5.07 20.80
CA VAL A 192 12.93 -4.54 19.75
C VAL A 192 14.38 -4.79 20.19
N ALA A 193 15.04 -5.76 19.55
CA ALA A 193 16.39 -6.15 19.94
C ALA A 193 17.42 -5.03 19.66
N PRO A 194 18.58 -5.03 20.35
CA PRO A 194 19.66 -4.07 20.10
C PRO A 194 20.07 -4.03 18.63
N GLY A 195 20.13 -2.83 18.05
CA GLY A 195 20.52 -2.61 16.65
C GLY A 195 19.41 -2.87 15.62
N GLU A 196 18.24 -3.37 16.03
CA GLU A 196 17.15 -3.69 15.12
C GLU A 196 16.15 -2.54 14.94
N CYS A 197 15.44 -2.58 13.81
CA CYS A 197 14.27 -1.76 13.52
C CYS A 197 13.05 -2.64 13.36
N MET A 198 11.97 -2.32 14.08
CA MET A 198 10.73 -3.07 14.04
C MET A 198 9.54 -2.14 13.76
N SER A 199 8.62 -2.60 12.91
CA SER A 199 7.30 -1.98 12.73
C SER A 199 6.44 -2.34 13.94
N VAL A 200 6.30 -1.41 14.88
CA VAL A 200 5.60 -1.64 16.16
C VAL A 200 4.11 -1.30 16.08
N TRP A 201 3.69 -0.63 15.01
CA TRP A 201 2.29 -0.33 14.75
C TRP A 201 2.06 -0.06 13.27
N ARG A 202 0.98 -0.62 12.72
CA ARG A 202 0.61 -0.42 11.31
C ARG A 202 -0.90 -0.59 11.10
N GLN A 203 -1.65 0.51 11.07
CA GLN A 203 -3.12 0.53 10.90
C GLN A 203 -3.61 1.85 10.26
N PHE A 204 -4.93 2.01 10.13
CA PHE A 204 -5.58 3.25 9.69
C PHE A 204 -5.97 4.11 10.92
N PRO A 205 -5.22 5.16 11.25
CA PRO A 205 -5.54 5.97 12.42
C PRO A 205 -6.67 6.94 12.11
N TYR A 206 -7.49 7.26 13.12
CA TYR A 206 -8.51 8.31 12.97
C TYR A 206 -7.89 9.72 12.92
N GLY A 207 -6.74 9.91 13.58
CA GLY A 207 -6.04 11.20 13.67
C GLY A 207 -4.54 11.12 13.35
N PRO A 208 -3.82 12.25 13.49
CA PRO A 208 -2.36 12.29 13.31
C PRO A 208 -1.59 11.76 14.52
N GLU A 209 -2.23 11.59 15.68
CA GLU A 209 -1.58 11.24 16.93
C GLU A 209 -1.60 9.73 17.19
N LEU A 210 -0.46 9.20 17.61
CA LEU A 210 -0.30 7.92 18.28
C LEU A 210 0.34 8.15 19.65
N TYR A 211 0.21 7.16 20.52
CA TYR A 211 0.81 7.15 21.84
C TYR A 211 1.82 6.02 21.89
N LEU A 212 3.08 6.33 22.10
CA LEU A 212 4.15 5.36 22.20
C LEU A 212 4.64 5.29 23.64
N ARG A 213 4.69 4.09 24.21
CA ARG A 213 5.39 3.80 25.45
C ARG A 213 6.53 2.86 25.12
N VAL A 214 7.71 3.19 25.63
CA VAL A 214 8.92 2.38 25.47
C VAL A 214 9.52 2.17 26.84
N GLU A 215 9.87 0.93 27.14
CA GLU A 215 10.55 0.54 28.37
C GLU A 215 11.89 -0.09 28.00
N HIS A 216 12.93 0.26 28.75
CA HIS A 216 14.20 -0.43 28.71
C HIS A 216 14.20 -1.45 29.85
N GLU A 217 14.79 -2.63 29.66
CA GLU A 217 14.84 -3.65 30.75
C GLU A 217 15.53 -3.12 32.02
N ALA A 218 16.38 -2.10 31.88
CA ALA A 218 17.11 -1.48 32.99
C ALA A 218 16.48 -0.19 33.54
N ASP A 219 15.57 0.50 32.82
CA ASP A 219 14.98 1.78 33.26
C ASP A 219 13.73 2.18 32.42
N ASP A 220 12.77 2.89 33.02
CA ASP A 220 11.64 3.49 32.30
C ASP A 220 12.10 4.76 31.55
N MET A 221 12.61 4.59 30.34
CA MET A 221 13.03 5.69 29.47
C MET A 221 11.83 6.28 28.72
N MET A 222 11.21 7.28 29.31
CA MET A 222 10.36 8.21 28.57
C MET A 222 11.25 9.21 27.82
N ALA A 223 11.22 9.20 26.49
CA ALA A 223 11.86 10.27 25.71
C ALA A 223 11.23 11.63 26.07
N ALA A 224 12.05 12.68 26.08
CA ALA A 224 11.57 14.04 26.33
C ALA A 224 10.50 14.42 25.28
N GLY A 225 9.35 14.92 25.74
CA GLY A 225 8.26 15.31 24.85
C GLY A 225 6.91 15.42 25.54
N GLU A 226 5.91 15.74 24.73
CA GLU A 226 4.52 15.73 25.17
C GLU A 226 4.08 14.31 25.50
N SER A 227 3.32 14.16 26.58
CA SER A 227 2.84 12.86 27.04
C SER A 227 1.36 12.93 27.40
N ALA A 228 0.65 11.83 27.21
CA ALA A 228 -0.70 11.64 27.68
C ALA A 228 -0.80 10.39 28.56
N TYR A 229 -1.83 10.36 29.41
CA TYR A 229 -2.19 9.15 30.14
C TYR A 229 -3.29 8.40 29.39
N VAL A 230 -3.09 7.09 29.24
CA VAL A 230 -4.07 6.14 28.70
C VAL A 230 -4.42 5.17 29.82
N CYS A 231 -5.70 4.96 30.05
CA CYS A 231 -6.17 4.05 31.08
C CYS A 231 -6.11 2.61 30.60
N MET A 232 -5.30 1.80 31.28
CA MET A 232 -4.99 0.42 30.90
C MET A 232 -5.39 -0.55 32.01
N PRO A 233 -5.84 -1.77 31.69
CA PRO A 233 -6.02 -2.82 32.69
C PRO A 233 -4.73 -3.02 33.49
N GLU A 234 -4.85 -3.18 34.81
CA GLU A 234 -3.71 -3.50 35.67
C GLU A 234 -3.02 -4.80 35.21
N GLY A 235 -1.69 -4.81 35.15
CA GLY A 235 -0.92 -5.99 34.73
C GLY A 235 -0.98 -6.31 33.23
N TRP A 236 -1.42 -5.37 32.40
CA TRP A 236 -1.51 -5.53 30.95
C TRP A 236 -0.20 -5.98 30.27
N THR A 237 -0.27 -7.07 29.50
CA THR A 237 0.87 -7.61 28.74
C THR A 237 0.59 -7.87 27.26
N ALA A 238 -0.67 -8.10 26.89
CA ALA A 238 -1.14 -8.43 25.54
C ALA A 238 -2.18 -7.43 25.07
N ARG A 239 -2.48 -7.33 23.76
CA ARG A 239 -3.41 -6.32 23.20
C ARG A 239 -4.63 -6.05 24.09
N ALA A 240 -4.86 -4.78 24.39
CA ALA A 240 -6.02 -4.35 25.19
C ALA A 240 -6.67 -3.10 24.63
N HIS A 241 -7.87 -2.85 25.14
CA HIS A 241 -8.65 -1.66 24.86
C HIS A 241 -8.51 -0.71 26.04
N GLY A 242 -8.03 0.50 25.80
CA GLY A 242 -7.86 1.55 26.79
C GLY A 242 -9.03 2.54 26.79
N VAL A 243 -9.46 2.92 28.00
CA VAL A 243 -10.64 3.75 28.22
C VAL A 243 -10.23 5.24 28.24
N GLY A 244 -10.04 5.81 27.04
CA GLY A 244 -9.88 7.26 26.85
C GLY A 244 -8.60 7.90 27.43
N ARG A 245 -8.59 9.24 27.45
CA ARG A 245 -7.53 10.08 28.04
C ARG A 245 -8.01 10.62 29.39
N GLY A 246 -7.16 10.62 30.41
CA GLY A 246 -7.44 11.29 31.70
C GLY A 246 -7.57 10.33 32.90
N GLU A 247 -8.47 10.66 33.82
CA GLU A 247 -8.76 9.85 35.02
C GLU A 247 -9.42 8.53 34.61
N CYS A 248 -8.96 7.42 35.17
CA CYS A 248 -9.46 6.10 34.83
C CYS A 248 -10.80 5.83 35.52
N PRO A 249 -11.91 5.76 34.76
CA PRO A 249 -13.24 5.69 35.35
C PRO A 249 -13.60 4.28 35.83
N GLU A 250 -12.88 3.26 35.37
CA GLU A 250 -13.18 1.86 35.63
C GLU A 250 -12.24 1.26 36.69
N ALA A 251 -12.81 0.55 37.66
CA ALA A 251 -12.05 -0.21 38.65
C ALA A 251 -11.16 -1.25 37.96
N GLY A 252 -9.91 -1.39 38.41
CA GLY A 252 -8.91 -2.29 37.81
C GLY A 252 -8.17 -1.70 36.60
N HIS A 253 -8.41 -0.42 36.26
CA HIS A 253 -7.58 0.31 35.31
C HIS A 253 -6.63 1.27 36.03
N VAL A 254 -5.41 1.40 35.50
CA VAL A 254 -4.38 2.32 35.98
C VAL A 254 -3.98 3.30 34.88
N PRO A 255 -3.67 4.56 35.22
CA PRO A 255 -3.22 5.53 34.25
C PRO A 255 -1.78 5.21 33.84
N VAL A 256 -1.58 4.86 32.57
CA VAL A 256 -0.25 4.58 32.02
C VAL A 256 0.19 5.75 31.15
N ARG A 257 1.41 6.23 31.37
CA ARG A 257 1.97 7.35 30.62
C ARG A 257 2.52 6.87 29.27
N PHE A 258 2.14 7.58 28.20
CA PHE A 258 2.66 7.39 26.85
C PHE A 258 3.19 8.73 26.30
N GLN A 259 4.20 8.68 25.46
CA GLN A 259 4.67 9.80 24.66
C GLN A 259 3.75 10.00 23.44
N ILE A 260 3.45 11.25 23.08
CA ILE A 260 2.67 11.55 21.89
C ILE A 260 3.59 11.59 20.67
N VAL A 261 3.24 10.81 19.66
CA VAL A 261 3.92 10.73 18.37
C VAL A 261 2.95 11.22 17.29
N ARG A 262 3.40 12.15 16.43
CA ARG A 262 2.53 12.76 15.41
C ARG A 262 3.04 12.51 14.01
N PHE A 263 2.17 11.98 13.15
CA PHE A 263 2.39 11.98 11.71
C PHE A 263 2.14 13.39 11.16
N ARG A 264 3.07 13.89 10.36
CA ARG A 264 2.86 15.11 9.59
C ARG A 264 1.97 14.81 8.39
N ASP A 265 1.41 15.86 7.79
CA ASP A 265 0.63 15.72 6.57
C ASP A 265 1.42 15.05 5.45
N GLY A 266 0.81 14.06 4.81
CA GLY A 266 1.44 13.27 3.75
C GLY A 266 2.53 12.28 4.23
N VAL A 267 2.76 12.16 5.54
CA VAL A 267 3.68 11.16 6.10
C VAL A 267 2.90 9.93 6.52
N ASP A 268 3.17 8.82 5.82
CA ASP A 268 2.56 7.52 6.11
C ASP A 268 3.50 6.58 6.87
N ARG A 269 4.81 6.87 6.85
CA ARG A 269 5.82 6.11 7.60
C ARG A 269 6.60 7.02 8.51
N LEU A 270 6.62 6.70 9.79
CA LEU A 270 7.40 7.40 10.79
C LEU A 270 8.42 6.45 11.40
N ARG A 271 9.67 6.92 11.50
CA ARG A 271 10.78 6.19 12.09
C ARG A 271 11.27 6.95 13.32
N LEU A 272 11.42 6.24 14.43
CA LEU A 272 12.01 6.75 15.66
C LEU A 272 13.26 5.94 16.00
N ASP A 273 14.41 6.59 16.06
CA ASP A 273 15.65 6.00 16.55
C ASP A 273 15.75 6.30 18.05
N LEU A 274 15.79 5.25 18.87
CA LEU A 274 15.78 5.32 20.34
C LEU A 274 17.09 4.78 20.91
N GLY A 275 17.68 5.54 21.83
CA GLY A 275 19.00 5.27 22.42
C GLY A 275 19.99 6.39 22.09
N PRO A 276 21.02 6.60 22.94
CA PRO A 276 22.13 7.49 22.66
C PRO A 276 23.11 6.91 21.62
#